data_AF-A0AAV0ZGV9-F1
#
_entry.id   AF-A0AAV0ZGV9-F1
#
_cell.length_a   1.000
_cell.length_b   1.000
_cell.length_c   1.000
_cell.angle_alpha   90.00
_cell.angle_beta   90.00
_cell.angle_gamma   90.00
#
_symmetry.space_group_name_H-M   'P 1'
#
loop_
_entity.id
_entity.type
_entity.pdbx_description
1 polymer ?
#
loop_
_entity_poly.entity_id
_entity_poly.type
_entity_poly.pdbx_seq_one_letter_code
_entity_poly.pdbx_strand_id
1 'polypeptide(L)'
;MTNPKLFSSGIELASFVTSSRILCKSWNTISSQTRLKATRVGFSTRVENTTEPDSLATGISLQLQALGLTPHIQVWQQENIDIDALERNLTELEEKFILQKKISFDPSKKLNDIKIHMAYLEWYKKETKNQQIGYYDSYKNMNTPCDHDGVEFHRKLTSYWEKMVEEVEMKPQKEGATFRTRWLYGGTTYRRMVEPLEIAEYYREGGKDYANNKRSKHFKQLSEWLMEDSKNATSDIDSCFWAHVEEALLLCMLVQGDEFEEEEGRNKCLKADSK
;
A
#
# COMPACT_ATOMS: atom_id res chain seq x y z
N MET A 1 -14.58 28.01 24.63
CA MET A 1 -14.62 27.04 23.50
C MET A 1 -13.19 26.64 23.20
N THR A 2 -12.75 25.50 23.72
CA THR A 2 -11.39 24.98 23.54
C THR A 2 -11.45 23.81 22.56
N ASN A 3 -10.76 23.96 21.44
CA ASN A 3 -10.66 23.00 20.35
C ASN A 3 -10.20 21.62 20.87
N PRO A 4 -10.89 20.49 20.56
CA PRO A 4 -10.38 19.17 20.93
C PRO A 4 -9.04 18.94 20.24
N LYS A 5 -8.01 18.59 21.02
CA LYS A 5 -6.70 18.21 20.49
C LYS A 5 -6.85 16.90 19.73
N LEU A 6 -7.06 16.99 18.42
CA LEU A 6 -6.86 15.89 17.49
C LEU A 6 -5.40 15.47 17.56
N PHE A 7 -5.13 14.20 17.85
CA PHE A 7 -3.79 13.63 17.74
C PHE A 7 -3.39 13.65 16.28
N SER A 8 -2.23 14.25 15.98
CA SER A 8 -1.77 14.51 14.62
C SER A 8 -1.12 13.30 13.96
N SER A 9 -0.80 12.26 14.74
CA SER A 9 -0.22 11.00 14.26
C SER A 9 -0.41 9.85 15.26
N GLY A 10 -0.32 8.61 14.77
CA GLY A 10 -0.37 7.41 15.61
C GLY A 10 0.79 7.31 16.63
N ILE A 11 1.88 8.05 16.43
CA ILE A 11 3.02 8.10 17.37
C ILE A 11 2.64 8.87 18.64
N GLU A 12 1.92 9.98 18.52
CA GLU A 12 1.44 10.77 19.67
C GLU A 12 0.44 9.96 20.50
N LEU A 13 -0.45 9.23 19.82
CA LEU A 13 -1.40 8.33 20.46
C LEU A 13 -0.68 7.18 21.19
N ALA A 14 0.31 6.55 20.55
CA ALA A 14 1.08 5.47 21.16
C ALA A 14 1.86 5.94 22.39
N SER A 15 2.48 7.12 22.34
CA SER A 15 3.16 7.73 23.50
C SER A 15 2.20 8.02 24.64
N PHE A 16 0.99 8.53 24.34
CA PHE A 16 -0.05 8.77 25.34
C PHE A 16 -0.57 7.47 25.97
N VAL A 17 -0.83 6.45 25.16
CA VAL A 17 -1.34 5.15 25.62
C VAL A 17 -0.29 4.40 26.46
N THR A 18 0.99 4.50 26.11
CA THR A 18 2.11 3.86 26.85
C THR A 18 2.50 4.59 28.14
N SER A 19 2.36 5.91 28.20
CA SER A 19 2.52 6.68 29.43
C SER A 19 1.27 6.66 30.32
N SER A 20 0.12 6.27 29.76
CA SER A 20 -1.11 6.08 30.51
C SER A 20 -1.07 4.81 31.35
N ARG A 21 -1.57 4.91 32.59
CA ARG A 21 -1.72 3.75 33.50
C ARG A 21 -2.70 2.69 32.97
N ILE A 22 -3.39 2.95 31.86
CA ILE A 22 -4.37 2.06 31.23
C ILE A 22 -3.68 0.76 30.79
N LEU A 23 -2.57 0.82 30.02
CA LEU A 23 -1.88 -0.39 29.57
C LEU A 23 -1.37 -1.25 30.74
N CYS A 24 -0.81 -0.62 31.78
CA CYS A 24 -0.37 -1.33 32.98
C CYS A 24 -1.54 -2.01 33.72
N LYS A 25 -2.68 -1.32 33.85
CA LYS A 25 -3.87 -1.87 34.50
C LYS A 25 -4.46 -3.02 33.67
N SER A 26 -4.59 -2.85 32.36
CA SER A 26 -5.09 -3.89 31.45
C SER A 26 -4.19 -5.13 31.47
N TRP A 27 -2.86 -4.95 31.44
CA TRP A 27 -1.91 -6.05 31.53
C TRP A 27 -2.00 -6.81 32.86
N ASN A 28 -2.15 -6.10 33.99
CA ASN A 28 -2.31 -6.71 35.30
C ASN A 28 -3.62 -7.51 35.40
N THR A 29 -4.72 -6.97 34.85
CA THR A 29 -6.02 -7.66 34.79
C THR A 29 -5.94 -8.93 33.96
N ILE A 30 -5.35 -8.86 32.75
CA ILE A 30 -5.17 -10.01 31.87
C ILE A 30 -4.29 -11.08 32.55
N SER A 31 -3.18 -10.66 33.15
CA SER A 31 -2.26 -11.57 33.87
C SER A 31 -2.98 -12.29 35.03
N SER A 32 -3.83 -11.57 35.76
CA SER A 32 -4.62 -12.15 36.85
C SER A 32 -5.66 -13.18 36.37
N GLN A 33 -6.31 -12.92 35.23
CA GLN A 33 -7.29 -13.84 34.62
C GLN A 33 -6.62 -15.11 34.08
N THR A 34 -5.43 -14.99 33.48
CA THR A 34 -4.65 -16.17 33.05
C THR A 34 -4.22 -17.05 34.21
N ARG A 35 -3.86 -16.47 35.37
CA ARG A 35 -3.54 -17.27 36.58
C ARG A 35 -4.76 -18.01 37.10
N LEU A 36 -5.93 -17.37 37.12
CA LEU A 36 -7.18 -18.00 37.53
C LEU A 36 -7.63 -19.12 36.58
N LYS A 37 -7.41 -18.98 35.26
CA LYS A 37 -7.69 -20.04 34.29
C LYS A 37 -6.76 -21.25 34.49
N ALA A 38 -5.47 -21.03 34.78
CA ALA A 38 -4.55 -22.12 35.10
C ALA A 38 -4.94 -22.91 36.36
N THR A 39 -5.56 -22.26 37.34
CA THR A 39 -6.09 -22.93 38.55
C THR A 39 -7.40 -23.67 38.30
N ARG A 40 -8.15 -23.33 37.23
CA ARG A 40 -9.50 -23.87 36.96
C ARG A 40 -9.53 -25.09 36.02
N VAL A 41 -8.42 -25.42 35.35
CA VAL A 41 -8.30 -26.60 34.45
C VAL A 41 -8.42 -27.95 35.20
N GLY A 42 -8.54 -27.94 36.53
CA GLY A 42 -8.70 -29.14 37.36
C GLY A 42 -10.12 -29.73 37.49
N PHE A 43 -11.20 -29.12 36.97
CA PHE A 43 -12.54 -29.71 37.13
C PHE A 43 -13.44 -29.58 35.88
N SER A 44 -13.73 -30.75 35.33
CA SER A 44 -14.84 -31.23 34.47
C SER A 44 -15.81 -30.26 33.79
N THR A 45 -15.87 -30.45 32.47
CA THR A 45 -17.00 -30.36 31.51
C THR A 45 -18.42 -30.14 32.06
N ARG A 46 -19.13 -29.18 31.45
CA ARG A 46 -20.52 -29.37 31.03
C ARG A 46 -20.85 -28.48 29.83
N VAL A 47 -21.30 -29.14 28.77
CA VAL A 47 -21.85 -28.59 27.53
C VAL A 47 -23.24 -28.06 27.83
N GLU A 48 -23.52 -26.80 27.49
CA GLU A 48 -24.87 -26.32 27.18
C GLU A 48 -24.80 -25.47 25.92
N ASN A 49 -25.62 -25.85 24.94
CA ASN A 49 -25.79 -25.23 23.65
C ASN A 49 -26.46 -23.87 23.79
N THR A 50 -25.78 -22.83 23.33
CA THR A 50 -26.39 -21.58 22.86
C THR A 50 -25.68 -21.19 21.58
N THR A 51 -26.46 -21.09 20.50
CA THR A 51 -26.13 -20.54 19.18
C THR A 51 -24.80 -19.78 19.18
N GLU A 52 -23.72 -20.45 18.74
CA GLU A 52 -22.38 -19.85 18.73
C GLU A 52 -22.39 -18.61 17.83
N PRO A 53 -22.21 -17.39 18.37
CA PRO A 53 -21.71 -16.29 17.56
C PRO A 53 -20.28 -16.68 17.17
N ASP A 54 -19.88 -16.47 15.92
CA ASP A 54 -18.54 -16.80 15.40
C ASP A 54 -17.48 -16.61 16.49
N SER A 55 -16.79 -17.70 16.88
CA SER A 55 -15.94 -17.69 18.09
C SER A 55 -14.85 -16.60 18.05
N LEU A 56 -14.54 -16.11 16.85
CA LEU A 56 -13.65 -14.99 16.55
C LEU A 56 -14.29 -13.62 16.89
N ALA A 57 -15.51 -13.34 16.42
CA ALA A 57 -16.24 -12.11 16.77
C ALA A 57 -16.48 -12.03 18.29
N THR A 58 -16.90 -13.15 18.89
CA THR A 58 -17.05 -13.26 20.35
C THR A 58 -15.73 -12.97 21.08
N GLY A 59 -14.61 -13.45 20.56
CA GLY A 59 -13.27 -13.19 21.11
C GLY A 59 -12.87 -11.72 21.04
N ILE A 60 -13.13 -11.06 19.90
CA ILE A 60 -12.85 -9.63 19.67
C ILE A 60 -13.70 -8.76 20.59
N SER A 61 -15.01 -9.02 20.66
CA SER A 61 -15.94 -8.31 21.55
C SER A 61 -15.49 -8.36 23.01
N LEU A 62 -15.01 -9.53 23.46
CA LEU A 62 -14.52 -9.73 24.82
C LEU A 62 -13.20 -8.98 25.09
N GLN A 63 -12.32 -8.87 24.09
CA GLN A 63 -11.11 -8.04 24.17
C GLN A 63 -11.44 -6.54 24.23
N LEU A 64 -12.37 -6.07 23.40
CA LEU A 64 -12.85 -4.68 23.43
C LEU A 64 -13.47 -4.32 24.80
N GLN A 65 -14.28 -5.23 25.35
CA GLN A 65 -14.84 -5.09 26.69
C GLN A 65 -13.74 -5.02 27.77
N ALA A 66 -12.69 -5.84 27.68
CA ALA A 66 -11.56 -5.81 28.60
C ALA A 66 -10.74 -4.51 28.52
N LEU A 67 -10.75 -3.84 27.36
CA LEU A 67 -10.15 -2.52 27.15
C LEU A 67 -11.05 -1.36 27.62
N GLY A 68 -12.26 -1.66 28.12
CA GLY A 68 -13.24 -0.66 28.54
C GLY A 68 -14.04 -0.04 27.39
N LEU A 69 -13.90 -0.57 26.17
CA LEU A 69 -14.65 -0.16 24.98
C LEU A 69 -15.94 -0.97 24.92
N THR A 70 -16.89 -0.64 25.80
CA THR A 70 -18.23 -1.24 25.79
C THR A 70 -19.25 -0.29 25.19
N PRO A 71 -20.29 -0.79 24.49
CA PRO A 71 -21.37 0.03 23.92
C PRO A 71 -22.01 0.96 24.95
N HIS A 72 -22.02 0.55 26.22
CA HIS A 72 -22.61 1.31 27.32
C HIS A 72 -21.71 2.45 27.85
N ILE A 73 -20.39 2.39 27.68
CA ILE A 73 -19.46 3.40 28.22
C ILE A 73 -19.37 4.65 27.32
N GLN A 74 -19.76 4.55 26.05
CA GLN A 74 -19.74 5.67 25.10
C GLN A 74 -20.76 6.76 25.34
N VAL A 75 -21.83 6.48 26.11
CA VAL A 75 -22.77 7.55 26.52
C VAL A 75 -22.04 8.64 27.35
N TRP A 76 -20.88 8.33 27.94
CA TRP A 76 -20.13 9.22 28.82
C TRP A 76 -18.83 9.79 28.23
N GLN A 77 -18.41 9.36 27.03
CA GLN A 77 -17.23 9.90 26.35
C GLN A 77 -17.65 10.48 25.00
N GLN A 78 -17.35 11.76 24.81
CA GLN A 78 -17.78 12.58 23.68
C GLN A 78 -17.02 12.28 22.36
N GLU A 79 -16.55 11.04 22.20
CA GLU A 79 -15.96 10.49 20.99
C GLU A 79 -16.91 9.42 20.44
N ASN A 80 -17.56 9.74 19.33
CA ASN A 80 -18.58 8.93 18.68
C ASN A 80 -17.93 7.75 17.91
N ILE A 81 -17.22 6.87 18.62
CA ILE A 81 -16.55 5.71 18.02
C ILE A 81 -17.61 4.62 17.80
N ASP A 82 -17.95 4.30 16.56
CA ASP A 82 -18.87 3.19 16.28
C ASP A 82 -18.20 1.85 16.65
N ILE A 83 -18.58 1.26 17.79
CA ILE A 83 -18.01 -0.02 18.28
C ILE A 83 -18.38 -1.15 17.34
N ASP A 84 -19.57 -1.13 16.77
CA ASP A 84 -20.00 -2.18 15.85
C ASP A 84 -19.16 -2.12 14.56
N ALA A 85 -18.82 -0.91 14.08
CA ALA A 85 -17.87 -0.74 12.99
C ALA A 85 -16.45 -1.20 13.36
N LEU A 86 -16.00 -0.91 14.58
CA LEU A 86 -14.69 -1.36 15.06
C LEU A 86 -14.62 -2.89 15.16
N GLU A 87 -15.67 -3.54 15.69
CA GLU A 87 -15.76 -4.99 15.80
C GLU A 87 -15.78 -5.65 14.41
N ARG A 88 -16.54 -5.10 13.45
CA ARG A 88 -16.51 -5.56 12.05
C ARG A 88 -15.12 -5.44 11.43
N ASN A 89 -14.48 -4.28 11.54
CA ASN A 89 -13.13 -4.06 10.99
C ASN A 89 -12.10 -5.02 11.60
N LEU A 90 -12.14 -5.24 12.92
CA LEU A 90 -11.23 -6.17 13.60
C LEU A 90 -11.49 -7.62 13.20
N THR A 91 -12.76 -8.00 13.02
CA THR A 91 -13.16 -9.33 12.56
C THR A 91 -12.62 -9.58 11.15
N GLU A 92 -12.87 -8.67 10.22
CA GLU A 92 -12.36 -8.74 8.84
C GLU A 92 -10.83 -8.81 8.79
N LEU A 93 -10.13 -8.03 9.63
CA LEU A 93 -8.68 -8.06 9.72
C LEU A 93 -8.15 -9.41 10.20
N GLU A 94 -8.75 -9.99 11.24
CA GLU A 94 -8.32 -11.26 11.80
C GLU A 94 -8.63 -12.43 10.82
N GLU A 95 -9.76 -12.38 10.12
CA GLU A 95 -10.07 -13.35 9.05
C GLU A 95 -9.08 -13.26 7.89
N LYS A 96 -8.78 -12.05 7.41
CA LYS A 96 -7.76 -11.83 6.37
C LYS A 96 -6.40 -12.34 6.83
N PHE A 97 -6.07 -12.14 8.10
CA PHE A 97 -4.84 -12.63 8.70
C PHE A 97 -4.77 -14.16 8.75
N ILE A 98 -5.85 -14.83 9.17
CA ILE A 98 -5.95 -16.30 9.19
C ILE A 98 -5.82 -16.86 7.77
N LEU A 99 -6.47 -16.24 6.78
CA LEU A 99 -6.39 -16.62 5.37
C LEU A 99 -4.95 -16.48 4.83
N GLN A 100 -4.28 -15.36 5.08
CA GLN A 100 -2.88 -15.16 4.69
C GLN A 100 -1.95 -16.21 5.31
N LYS A 101 -2.15 -16.52 6.60
CA LYS A 101 -1.40 -17.59 7.30
C LYS A 101 -1.65 -18.96 6.69
N LYS A 102 -2.89 -19.25 6.27
CA LYS A 102 -3.27 -20.51 5.59
C LYS A 102 -2.68 -20.60 4.17
N ILE A 103 -2.52 -19.47 3.48
CA ILE A 103 -1.95 -19.37 2.12
C ILE A 103 -0.40 -19.48 2.11
N SER A 104 0.26 -19.55 3.28
CA SER A 104 1.72 -19.71 3.37
C SER A 104 2.48 -18.65 2.55
N PHE A 105 2.07 -17.38 2.64
CA PHE A 105 2.93 -16.30 2.17
C PHE A 105 4.06 -16.10 3.18
N ASP A 106 5.23 -16.64 2.84
CA ASP A 106 6.45 -16.43 3.59
C ASP A 106 7.35 -15.46 2.80
N PRO A 107 7.39 -14.17 3.20
CA PRO A 107 8.24 -13.15 2.59
C PRO A 107 9.70 -13.58 2.44
N SER A 108 10.22 -14.36 3.39
CA SER A 108 11.62 -14.78 3.43
C SER A 108 11.92 -15.87 2.42
N LYS A 109 10.99 -16.82 2.21
CA LYS A 109 11.14 -17.89 1.20
C LYS A 109 11.03 -17.34 -0.22
N LYS A 110 10.11 -16.38 -0.45
CA LYS A 110 9.91 -15.75 -1.76
C LYS A 110 10.96 -14.70 -2.10
N LEU A 111 11.78 -14.28 -1.14
CA LEU A 111 12.79 -13.23 -1.36
C LEU A 111 13.83 -13.62 -2.42
N ASN A 112 14.20 -14.90 -2.51
CA ASN A 112 15.18 -15.37 -3.50
C ASN A 112 14.62 -15.30 -4.93
N ASP A 113 13.37 -15.76 -5.13
CA ASP A 113 12.69 -15.68 -6.42
C ASP A 113 12.55 -14.23 -6.89
N ILE A 114 12.27 -13.32 -5.96
CA ILE A 114 12.17 -11.90 -6.25
C ILE A 114 13.51 -11.31 -6.65
N LYS A 115 14.60 -11.66 -5.97
CA LYS A 115 15.95 -11.25 -6.40
C LYS A 115 16.28 -11.73 -7.81
N ILE A 116 15.86 -12.95 -8.15
CA ILE A 116 16.03 -13.50 -9.50
C ILE A 116 15.26 -12.64 -10.51
N HIS A 117 13.98 -12.35 -10.27
CA HIS A 117 13.17 -11.52 -11.16
C HIS A 117 13.68 -10.07 -11.28
N MET A 118 14.21 -9.50 -10.20
CA MET A 118 14.87 -8.18 -10.21
C MET A 118 16.11 -8.20 -11.10
N ALA A 119 16.95 -9.23 -11.00
CA ALA A 119 18.14 -9.39 -11.84
C ALA A 119 17.78 -9.59 -13.32
N TYR A 120 16.68 -10.29 -13.62
CA TYR A 120 16.17 -10.39 -15.00
C TYR A 120 15.74 -9.02 -15.56
N LEU A 121 15.06 -8.17 -14.77
CA LEU A 121 14.75 -6.81 -15.21
C LEU A 121 16.00 -5.95 -15.40
N GLU A 122 17.02 -6.10 -14.55
CA GLU A 122 18.32 -5.44 -14.77
C GLU A 122 18.98 -5.89 -16.08
N TRP A 123 18.91 -7.18 -16.40
CA TRP A 123 19.40 -7.72 -17.65
C TRP A 123 18.61 -7.20 -18.85
N TYR A 124 17.28 -7.17 -18.76
CA TYR A 124 16.40 -6.57 -19.76
C TYR A 124 16.73 -5.09 -20.01
N LYS A 125 16.97 -4.32 -18.94
CA LYS A 125 17.42 -2.92 -19.03
C LYS A 125 18.75 -2.78 -19.76
N LYS A 126 19.67 -3.71 -19.54
CA LYS A 126 20.97 -3.73 -20.21
C LYS A 126 20.82 -4.06 -21.70
N GLU A 127 20.00 -5.06 -22.02
CA GLU A 127 19.81 -5.53 -23.40
C GLU A 127 19.16 -4.46 -24.28
N THR A 128 18.05 -3.88 -23.82
CA THR A 128 17.35 -2.77 -24.52
C THR A 128 18.22 -1.52 -24.66
N LYS A 129 19.12 -1.28 -23.70
CA LYS A 129 20.14 -0.23 -23.81
C LYS A 129 21.19 -0.53 -24.88
N ASN A 130 21.65 -1.78 -25.00
CA ASN A 130 22.59 -2.17 -26.05
C ASN A 130 22.01 -1.94 -27.45
N GLN A 131 20.69 -2.11 -27.59
CA GLN A 131 19.93 -1.84 -28.81
C GLN A 131 19.65 -0.35 -29.05
N GLN A 132 20.09 0.55 -28.15
CA GLN A 132 19.84 2.00 -28.20
C GLN A 132 18.35 2.40 -28.16
N ILE A 133 17.49 1.53 -27.63
CA ILE A 133 16.04 1.79 -27.48
C ILE A 133 15.77 2.29 -26.06
N GLY A 134 16.36 1.62 -25.06
CA GLY A 134 16.00 1.82 -23.66
C GLY A 134 14.77 1.02 -23.26
N TYR A 135 14.73 0.60 -21.99
CA TYR A 135 13.76 -0.38 -21.52
C TYR A 135 12.32 0.14 -21.45
N TYR A 136 12.13 1.43 -21.21
CA TYR A 136 10.81 2.06 -21.20
C TYR A 136 10.17 2.01 -22.59
N ASP A 137 10.87 2.54 -23.60
CA ASP A 137 10.38 2.59 -24.98
C ASP A 137 10.26 1.19 -25.59
N SER A 138 11.18 0.27 -25.26
CA SER A 138 11.07 -1.13 -25.69
C SER A 138 9.80 -1.77 -25.14
N TYR A 139 9.55 -1.65 -23.84
CA TYR A 139 8.36 -2.21 -23.19
C TYR A 139 7.07 -1.54 -23.65
N LYS A 140 7.07 -0.21 -23.87
CA LYS A 140 5.93 0.52 -24.40
C LYS A 140 5.54 0.00 -25.78
N ASN A 141 6.52 -0.20 -26.66
CA ASN A 141 6.26 -0.59 -28.04
C ASN A 141 6.15 -2.10 -28.25
N MET A 142 6.62 -2.93 -27.31
CA MET A 142 6.63 -4.40 -27.40
C MET A 142 7.30 -4.89 -28.69
N ASN A 143 8.48 -4.34 -29.00
CA ASN A 143 9.17 -4.52 -30.27
C ASN A 143 10.07 -5.77 -30.34
N THR A 144 10.40 -6.36 -29.20
CA THR A 144 11.43 -7.39 -29.09
C THR A 144 10.93 -8.64 -28.36
N PRO A 145 11.45 -9.84 -28.69
CA PRO A 145 11.07 -11.06 -27.98
C PRO A 145 11.32 -11.01 -26.46
N CYS A 146 12.35 -10.27 -26.01
CA CYS A 146 12.66 -10.14 -24.58
C CYS A 146 11.66 -9.24 -23.82
N ASP A 147 10.83 -8.46 -24.52
CA ASP A 147 9.74 -7.71 -23.88
C ASP A 147 8.69 -8.65 -23.29
N HIS A 148 8.43 -9.81 -23.93
CA HIS A 148 7.49 -10.81 -23.41
C HIS A 148 7.95 -11.42 -22.10
N ASP A 149 9.25 -11.72 -21.96
CA ASP A 149 9.83 -12.17 -20.69
C ASP A 149 9.74 -11.05 -19.64
N GLY A 150 9.98 -9.80 -20.05
CA GLY A 150 9.82 -8.61 -19.23
C GLY A 150 8.42 -8.49 -18.61
N VAL A 151 7.36 -8.77 -19.37
CA VAL A 151 5.96 -8.80 -18.90
C VAL A 151 5.77 -9.83 -17.79
N GLU A 152 6.33 -11.04 -17.95
CA GLU A 152 6.18 -12.08 -16.94
C GLU A 152 6.86 -11.68 -15.62
N PHE A 153 8.07 -11.14 -15.69
CA PHE A 153 8.81 -10.69 -14.52
C PHE A 153 8.17 -9.49 -13.84
N HIS A 154 7.68 -8.53 -14.63
CA HIS A 154 6.86 -7.42 -14.14
C HIS A 154 5.68 -7.95 -13.31
N ARG A 155 4.87 -8.86 -13.88
CA ARG A 155 3.70 -9.43 -13.19
C ARG A 155 4.07 -10.16 -11.89
N LYS A 156 5.15 -10.95 -11.89
CA LYS A 156 5.60 -11.70 -10.71
C LYS A 156 6.07 -10.77 -9.59
N LEU A 157 6.81 -9.71 -9.95
CA LEU A 157 7.26 -8.70 -8.98
C LEU A 157 6.09 -7.92 -8.40
N THR A 158 5.17 -7.44 -9.23
CA THR A 158 3.99 -6.70 -8.77
C THR A 158 3.14 -7.53 -7.82
N SER A 159 2.83 -8.79 -8.16
CA SER A 159 2.06 -9.67 -7.28
C SER A 159 2.73 -9.92 -5.91
N TYR A 160 4.06 -9.94 -5.86
CA TYR A 160 4.77 -10.08 -4.59
C TYR A 160 4.73 -8.81 -3.77
N TRP A 161 5.01 -7.66 -4.39
CA TRP A 161 5.08 -6.40 -3.67
C TRP A 161 3.72 -5.91 -3.17
N GLU A 162 2.64 -6.17 -3.91
CA GLU A 162 1.27 -5.97 -3.41
C GLU A 162 1.03 -6.77 -2.12
N LYS A 163 1.34 -8.07 -2.12
CA LYS A 163 1.20 -8.92 -0.93
C LYS A 163 2.11 -8.51 0.22
N MET A 164 3.32 -8.05 -0.08
CA MET A 164 4.25 -7.54 0.92
C MET A 164 3.72 -6.28 1.59
N VAL A 165 3.22 -5.34 0.81
CA VAL A 165 2.62 -4.11 1.32
C VAL A 165 1.41 -4.45 2.20
N GLU A 166 0.54 -5.35 1.74
CA GLU A 166 -0.59 -5.82 2.55
C GLU A 166 -0.14 -6.45 3.88
N GLU A 167 0.86 -7.35 3.89
CA GLU A 167 1.35 -7.95 5.15
C GLU A 167 1.89 -6.88 6.12
N VAL A 168 2.57 -5.85 5.61
CA VAL A 168 3.10 -4.75 6.43
C VAL A 168 1.98 -3.86 6.97
N GLU A 169 0.94 -3.58 6.19
CA GLU A 169 -0.24 -2.84 6.67
C GLU A 169 -0.97 -3.61 7.78
N MET A 170 -1.10 -4.93 7.64
CA MET A 170 -1.73 -5.79 8.65
C MET A 170 -0.89 -5.90 9.92
N LYS A 171 0.44 -5.80 9.80
CA LYS A 171 1.39 -5.88 10.92
C LYS A 171 2.43 -4.76 10.82
N PRO A 172 2.06 -3.53 11.21
CA PRO A 172 2.97 -2.41 11.13
C PRO A 172 4.20 -2.68 12.01
N GLN A 173 5.37 -2.65 11.37
CA GLN A 173 6.64 -2.78 12.08
C GLN A 173 7.12 -1.43 12.58
N LYS A 174 7.74 -1.44 13.77
CA LYS A 174 8.35 -0.24 14.36
C LYS A 174 9.42 0.34 13.43
N GLU A 175 9.46 1.67 13.35
CA GLU A 175 10.51 2.45 12.66
C GLU A 175 11.89 1.97 13.13
N GLY A 176 12.84 1.79 12.21
CA GLY A 176 14.19 1.28 12.51
C GLY A 176 14.31 -0.23 12.75
N ALA A 177 13.23 -1.03 12.64
CA ALA A 177 13.34 -2.49 12.67
C ALA A 177 14.16 -3.00 11.47
N THR A 178 15.11 -3.93 11.70
CA THR A 178 16.01 -4.45 10.65
C THR A 178 15.27 -5.05 9.46
N PHE A 179 14.13 -5.71 9.71
CA PHE A 179 13.28 -6.22 8.64
C PHE A 179 12.65 -5.07 7.84
N ARG A 180 12.11 -4.04 8.51
CA ARG A 180 11.58 -2.80 7.90
C ARG A 180 12.59 -2.15 6.96
N THR A 181 13.80 -1.89 7.45
CA THR A 181 14.87 -1.32 6.63
C THR A 181 15.17 -2.18 5.40
N ARG A 182 15.32 -3.50 5.56
CA ARG A 182 15.67 -4.40 4.45
C ARG A 182 14.62 -4.42 3.34
N TRP A 183 13.33 -4.50 3.66
CA TRP A 183 12.30 -4.52 2.62
C TRP A 183 12.00 -3.13 2.06
N LEU A 184 12.22 -2.04 2.82
CA LEU A 184 12.09 -0.68 2.28
C LEU A 184 13.10 -0.42 1.15
N TYR A 185 14.36 -0.81 1.32
CA TYR A 185 15.35 -0.73 0.24
C TYR A 185 14.95 -1.59 -0.96
N GLY A 186 14.51 -2.83 -0.71
CA GLY A 186 14.02 -3.71 -1.79
C GLY A 186 12.84 -3.11 -2.55
N GLY A 187 11.88 -2.53 -1.82
CA GLY A 187 10.66 -1.94 -2.36
C GLY A 187 10.94 -0.67 -3.15
N THR A 188 11.92 0.11 -2.71
CA THR A 188 12.41 1.30 -3.43
C THR A 188 13.05 0.90 -4.75
N THR A 189 13.92 -0.10 -4.76
CA THR A 189 14.54 -0.60 -6.00
C THR A 189 13.48 -1.17 -6.94
N TYR A 190 12.51 -1.91 -6.41
CA TYR A 190 11.39 -2.44 -7.20
C TYR A 190 10.58 -1.31 -7.85
N ARG A 191 10.16 -0.31 -7.06
CA ARG A 191 9.41 0.86 -7.54
C ARG A 191 10.14 1.53 -8.70
N ARG A 192 11.44 1.80 -8.55
CA ARG A 192 12.28 2.44 -9.58
C ARG A 192 12.44 1.63 -10.86
N MET A 193 12.33 0.30 -10.79
CA MET A 193 12.47 -0.55 -11.99
C MET A 193 11.14 -0.84 -12.66
N VAL A 194 10.07 -0.98 -11.88
CA VAL A 194 8.79 -1.54 -12.36
C VAL A 194 7.74 -0.47 -12.62
N GLU A 195 7.66 0.60 -11.81
CA GLU A 195 6.67 1.66 -12.03
C GLU A 195 6.79 2.30 -13.44
N PRO A 196 8.00 2.50 -14.00
CA PRO A 196 8.15 2.91 -15.40
C PRO A 196 7.51 1.96 -16.42
N LEU A 197 7.49 0.65 -16.16
CA LEU A 197 6.86 -0.34 -17.05
C LEU A 197 5.33 -0.26 -16.99
N GLU A 198 4.78 -0.03 -15.80
CA GLU A 198 3.34 0.17 -15.62
C GLU A 198 2.88 1.49 -16.26
N ILE A 199 3.71 2.54 -16.19
CA ILE A 199 3.49 3.80 -16.91
C ILE A 199 3.52 3.55 -18.43
N ALA A 200 4.52 2.84 -18.94
CA ALA A 200 4.63 2.53 -20.37
C ALA A 200 3.39 1.81 -20.90
N GLU A 201 2.90 0.80 -20.17
CA GLU A 201 1.66 0.08 -20.50
C GLU A 201 0.44 0.99 -20.47
N TYR A 202 0.29 1.81 -19.42
CA TYR A 202 -0.84 2.72 -19.27
C TYR A 202 -0.95 3.75 -20.42
N TYR A 203 0.16 4.37 -20.79
CA TYR A 203 0.15 5.35 -21.89
C TYR A 203 0.12 4.70 -23.27
N ARG A 204 0.62 3.47 -23.44
CA ARG A 204 0.38 2.69 -24.67
C ARG A 204 -1.13 2.51 -24.91
N GLU A 205 -1.91 2.29 -23.85
CA GLU A 205 -3.36 2.10 -23.92
C GLU A 205 -4.16 3.40 -24.04
N GLY A 206 -3.50 4.55 -24.19
CA GLY A 206 -4.16 5.86 -24.30
C GLY A 206 -4.57 6.47 -22.96
N GLY A 207 -3.98 6.00 -21.85
CA GLY A 207 -4.14 6.59 -20.54
C GLY A 207 -3.67 8.05 -20.46
N LYS A 208 -4.16 8.78 -19.46
CA LYS A 208 -3.79 10.17 -19.15
C LYS A 208 -3.81 10.36 -17.64
N ASP A 209 -2.95 11.23 -17.13
CA ASP A 209 -2.81 11.54 -15.70
C ASP A 209 -2.61 10.27 -14.85
N TYR A 210 -1.51 9.55 -15.11
CA TYR A 210 -1.18 8.30 -14.42
C TYR A 210 -1.20 8.44 -12.90
N ALA A 211 -0.66 9.54 -12.37
CA ALA A 211 -0.50 9.78 -10.93
C ALA A 211 -1.84 9.73 -10.19
N ASN A 212 -2.89 10.28 -10.78
CA ASN A 212 -4.23 10.31 -10.18
C ASN A 212 -5.09 9.12 -10.59
N ASN A 213 -5.02 8.69 -11.85
CA ASN A 213 -6.00 7.75 -12.40
C ASN A 213 -5.63 6.27 -12.27
N LYS A 214 -4.33 5.94 -12.30
CA LYS A 214 -3.89 4.54 -12.41
C LYS A 214 -2.90 4.10 -11.34
N ARG A 215 -2.12 5.04 -10.78
CA ARG A 215 -1.05 4.72 -9.83
C ARG A 215 -1.55 3.87 -8.67
N SER A 216 -1.07 2.63 -8.65
CA SER A 216 -1.48 1.58 -7.73
C SER A 216 -1.08 1.88 -6.28
N LYS A 217 -1.88 1.35 -5.34
CA LYS A 217 -1.75 1.62 -3.90
C LYS A 217 -0.36 1.27 -3.37
N HIS A 218 0.19 0.13 -3.79
CA HIS A 218 1.47 -0.35 -3.27
C HIS A 218 2.64 0.57 -3.63
N PHE A 219 2.65 1.21 -4.81
CA PHE A 219 3.68 2.21 -5.13
C PHE A 219 3.59 3.47 -4.27
N LYS A 220 2.36 3.96 -4.02
CA LYS A 220 2.12 5.12 -3.14
C LYS A 220 2.63 4.81 -1.73
N GLN A 221 2.28 3.65 -1.18
CA GLN A 221 2.70 3.25 0.17
C GLN A 221 4.21 3.04 0.29
N LEU A 222 4.84 2.40 -0.70
CA LEU A 222 6.30 2.26 -0.73
C LEU A 222 7.00 3.62 -0.78
N SER A 223 6.42 4.60 -1.48
CA SER A 223 6.93 5.97 -1.51
C SER A 223 6.75 6.66 -0.15
N GLU A 224 5.57 6.59 0.45
CA GLU A 224 5.25 7.19 1.74
C GLU A 224 6.16 6.66 2.86
N TRP A 225 6.29 5.33 2.98
CA TRP A 225 7.12 4.73 4.01
C TRP A 225 8.61 5.04 3.86
N LEU A 226 9.08 5.28 2.63
CA LEU A 226 10.46 5.73 2.39
C LEU A 226 10.68 7.17 2.87
N MET A 227 9.70 8.05 2.65
CA MET A 227 9.74 9.44 3.12
C MET A 227 9.71 9.53 4.65
N GLU A 228 8.94 8.65 5.31
CA GLU A 228 8.91 8.55 6.77
C GLU A 228 10.29 8.18 7.37
N ASP A 229 11.01 7.24 6.74
CA ASP A 229 12.30 6.72 7.22
C ASP A 229 13.46 7.69 6.88
N SER A 230 13.31 8.49 5.82
CA SER A 230 14.34 9.41 5.31
C SER A 230 14.01 10.87 5.64
N LYS A 231 14.09 11.24 6.93
CA LYS A 231 13.83 12.60 7.42
C LYS A 231 14.67 13.74 6.78
N ASN A 232 15.55 13.48 5.81
CA ASN A 232 16.40 14.49 5.13
C ASN A 232 16.91 14.13 3.71
N ALA A 233 16.34 13.16 2.96
CA ALA A 233 16.92 12.76 1.67
C ALA A 233 16.29 13.49 0.46
N THR A 234 16.74 14.71 0.20
CA THR A 234 16.63 15.35 -1.12
C THR A 234 17.49 14.59 -2.13
N SER A 235 16.95 13.55 -2.78
CA SER A 235 17.37 13.05 -4.11
C SER A 235 16.77 11.65 -4.33
N ASP A 236 15.45 11.53 -4.23
CA ASP A 236 14.77 10.31 -4.64
C ASP A 236 14.44 10.45 -6.13
N ILE A 237 15.08 9.62 -6.97
CA ILE A 237 14.79 9.58 -8.41
C ILE A 237 13.31 9.25 -8.55
N ASP A 238 12.55 10.20 -9.07
CA ASP A 238 11.11 10.11 -9.25
C ASP A 238 10.79 8.94 -10.18
N SER A 239 10.14 7.91 -9.64
CA SER A 239 9.70 6.75 -10.41
C SER A 239 8.54 7.10 -11.35
N CYS A 240 7.85 8.22 -11.11
CA CYS A 240 6.84 8.79 -12.00
C CYS A 240 7.45 9.69 -13.10
N PHE A 241 8.77 9.76 -13.23
CA PHE A 241 9.43 10.58 -14.26
C PHE A 241 8.81 10.41 -15.65
N TRP A 242 8.58 9.17 -16.09
CA TRP A 242 8.01 8.91 -17.41
C TRP A 242 6.56 9.38 -17.55
N ALA A 243 5.77 9.36 -16.47
CA ALA A 243 4.42 9.92 -16.52
C ALA A 243 4.45 11.42 -16.81
N HIS A 244 5.37 12.16 -16.18
CA HIS A 244 5.56 13.59 -16.46
C HIS A 244 5.99 13.84 -17.91
N VAL A 245 6.84 12.97 -18.48
CA VAL A 245 7.25 13.05 -19.88
C VAL A 245 6.06 12.83 -20.82
N GLU A 246 5.22 11.82 -20.57
CA GLU A 246 4.05 11.53 -21.40
C GLU A 246 3.01 12.66 -21.33
N GLU A 247 2.75 13.23 -20.14
CA GLU A 247 1.87 14.39 -20.02
C GLU A 247 2.41 15.60 -20.79
N ALA A 248 3.71 15.87 -20.70
CA ALA A 248 4.34 16.95 -21.47
C ALA A 248 4.21 16.71 -22.99
N LEU A 249 4.39 15.47 -23.45
CA LEU A 249 4.20 15.11 -24.86
C LEU A 249 2.75 15.31 -25.31
N LEU A 250 1.77 14.89 -24.52
CA LEU A 250 0.34 15.09 -24.81
C LEU A 250 -0.02 16.57 -24.88
N LEU A 251 0.52 17.39 -23.96
CA LEU A 251 0.31 18.85 -23.98
C LEU A 251 0.92 19.49 -25.23
N CYS A 252 2.13 19.10 -25.61
CA CYS A 252 2.77 19.60 -26.84
C CYS A 252 1.96 19.26 -28.09
N MET A 253 1.42 18.03 -28.17
CA MET A 253 0.57 17.62 -29.30
C MET A 253 -0.73 18.43 -29.37
N LEU A 254 -1.33 18.77 -28.21
CA LEU A 254 -2.52 19.61 -28.13
C LEU A 254 -2.25 21.02 -28.68
N VAL A 255 -1.17 21.66 -28.22
CA VAL A 255 -0.79 23.01 -28.66
C VAL A 255 -0.52 23.06 -30.16
N GLN A 256 0.17 22.05 -30.71
CA GLN A 256 0.40 21.97 -32.15
C GLN A 256 -0.90 21.78 -32.93
N GLY A 257 -1.84 20.96 -32.44
CA GLY A 257 -3.15 20.78 -33.07
C GLY A 257 -3.96 22.08 -33.16
N ASP A 258 -3.95 22.87 -32.08
CA ASP A 258 -4.65 24.16 -32.01
C ASP A 258 -4.02 25.21 -32.94
N GLU A 259 -2.68 25.22 -33.06
CA GLU A 259 -1.96 26.11 -34.00
C GLU A 259 -2.31 25.80 -35.47
N PHE A 260 -2.42 24.52 -35.84
CA PHE A 260 -2.83 24.11 -37.20
C PHE A 260 -4.29 24.48 -37.51
N GLU A 261 -5.22 24.33 -36.55
CA GLU A 261 -6.62 24.74 -36.75
C GLU A 261 -6.78 26.26 -36.83
N GLU A 262 -6.04 27.04 -36.04
CA GLU A 262 -6.04 28.49 -36.17
C GLU A 262 -5.45 28.97 -37.49
N GLU A 263 -4.36 28.35 -37.98
CA GLU A 263 -3.74 28.70 -39.25
C GLU A 263 -4.62 28.32 -40.45
N GLU A 264 -5.32 27.19 -40.38
CA GLU A 264 -6.29 26.80 -41.40
C GLU A 264 -7.55 27.70 -41.38
N GLY A 265 -8.00 28.12 -40.20
CA GLY A 265 -9.07 29.11 -40.03
C GLY A 265 -8.68 30.48 -40.62
N ARG A 266 -7.47 30.98 -40.33
CA ARG A 266 -6.94 32.23 -40.88
C ARG A 266 -6.82 32.18 -42.42
N ASN A 267 -6.33 31.07 -42.97
CA ASN A 267 -6.21 30.88 -44.41
C ASN A 267 -7.56 30.75 -45.14
N LYS A 268 -8.62 30.28 -44.47
CA LYS A 268 -9.99 30.27 -45.01
C LYS A 268 -10.62 31.66 -45.03
N CYS A 269 -10.41 32.48 -43.99
CA CYS A 269 -10.87 33.87 -43.95
C CYS A 269 -10.21 34.73 -45.04
N LEU A 270 -8.89 34.64 -45.23
CA LEU A 270 -8.18 35.41 -46.27
C LEU A 270 -8.65 35.08 -47.70
N LYS A 271 -9.14 33.86 -47.94
CA LYS A 271 -9.71 33.45 -49.23
C LYS A 271 -11.16 33.90 -49.43
N ALA A 272 -11.90 34.20 -48.36
CA ALA A 272 -13.28 34.70 -48.44
C ALA A 272 -13.31 36.21 -48.74
N ASP A 273 -12.31 36.97 -48.33
CA ASP A 273 -12.22 38.43 -48.54
C ASP A 273 -11.62 38.83 -49.91
N SER A 274 -11.19 37.85 -50.72
CA SER A 274 -10.60 38.08 -52.07
C SER A 274 -11.57 37.77 -53.22
N LYS A 275 -12.89 37.84 -53.00
CA LYS A 275 -13.91 37.51 -54.01
C LYS A 275 -14.90 38.64 -54.25
#